data_AF-A0AAE4CN64-F1
#
_entry.id   AF-A0AAE4CN64-F1
#
_cell.length_a   1.000
_cell.length_b   1.000
_cell.length_c   1.000
_cell.angle_alpha   90.00
_cell.angle_beta   90.00
_cell.angle_gamma   90.00
#
_symmetry.space_group_name_H-M   'P 1'
#
loop_
_entity.id
_entity.type
_entity.pdbx_description
1 polymer ?
#
loop_
_entity_poly.entity_id
_entity_poly.type
_entity_poly.pdbx_seq_one_letter_code
_entity_poly.pdbx_strand_id
1 'polypeptide(L)'
;MIDMVREPETIAETRRTLGAQLAAFRQAADLTQGQLAKAAFCDRTTVTHIEKGRARADERFWRACDEAVGAGGALLAAFHDLVASKHAYEQREQQTRLAVARARAERLTTNGHPAPSTSATDDVGLVGPPAPPVRLDSVYVETLHSRIRELIDLDTRVGGDHSSGLALQLLILQNMSMHAGHLGRPVEALRIARMMLETNKLSPRLETLFRTREARALALAGDETAAERMFRRARLLYLDGVCGDDLAWAWWINEQELAWHEAMIRVDSADWGSAVDAFQASIEVTLDHEVRRRYHHLAALLDVQVRVAAWRGADRTVQRVLPYVDEIGSTRTVTTLLGVIDRLGTTRATPSVGEAAGQLGGILTSAGYGH
;
A
#
# COMPACT_ATOMS: atom_id res chain seq x y z
N MET A 1 -14.57 -23.04 -6.16
CA MET A 1 -13.10 -23.18 -6.24
C MET A 1 -12.59 -22.01 -7.05
N ILE A 2 -12.14 -20.96 -6.37
CA ILE A 2 -11.61 -19.76 -7.00
C ILE A 2 -10.11 -20.00 -7.13
N ASP A 3 -9.62 -20.04 -8.36
CA ASP A 3 -8.21 -20.15 -8.66
C ASP A 3 -7.53 -18.87 -8.17
N MET A 4 -6.89 -18.93 -6.99
CA MET A 4 -6.02 -17.88 -6.48
C MET A 4 -4.95 -17.66 -7.54
N VAL A 5 -4.93 -16.51 -8.20
CA VAL A 5 -3.76 -16.12 -9.00
C VAL A 5 -2.65 -15.76 -8.01
N ARG A 6 -1.98 -16.83 -7.56
CA ARG A 6 -0.65 -16.83 -6.96
C ARG A 6 0.24 -15.90 -7.81
N GLU A 7 1.24 -15.32 -7.16
CA GLU A 7 2.44 -14.90 -7.89
C GLU A 7 2.74 -15.95 -8.97
N PRO A 8 2.95 -15.54 -10.24
CA PRO A 8 3.01 -16.45 -11.37
C PRO A 8 3.81 -17.67 -10.98
N GLU A 9 3.28 -18.86 -11.21
CA GLU A 9 3.87 -20.07 -10.65
C GLU A 9 5.35 -20.19 -11.00
N THR A 10 5.75 -19.64 -12.16
CA THR A 10 7.14 -19.45 -12.59
C THR A 10 7.99 -18.55 -11.67
N ILE A 11 7.49 -17.38 -11.25
CA ILE A 11 8.18 -16.48 -10.29
C ILE A 11 8.19 -17.10 -8.89
N ALA A 12 7.08 -17.72 -8.48
CA ALA A 12 7.01 -18.41 -7.19
C ALA A 12 7.97 -19.61 -7.12
N GLU A 13 8.12 -20.37 -8.23
CA GLU A 13 9.09 -21.44 -8.39
C GLU A 13 10.53 -20.90 -8.40
N THR A 14 10.78 -19.79 -9.09
CA THR A 14 12.10 -19.13 -9.11
C THR A 14 12.49 -18.68 -7.70
N ARG A 15 11.56 -18.11 -6.92
CA ARG A 15 11.80 -17.76 -5.52
C ARG A 15 12.06 -18.99 -4.65
N ARG A 16 11.30 -20.08 -4.83
CA ARG A 16 11.53 -21.36 -4.11
C ARG A 16 12.89 -21.95 -4.45
N THR A 17 13.28 -21.91 -5.72
CA THR A 17 14.61 -22.33 -6.19
C THR A 17 15.72 -21.51 -5.54
N LEU A 18 15.59 -20.18 -5.50
CA LEU A 18 16.55 -19.30 -4.84
C LEU A 18 16.65 -19.58 -3.33
N GLY A 19 15.53 -19.81 -2.65
CA GLY A 19 15.52 -20.22 -1.24
C GLY A 19 16.23 -21.56 -1.00
N ALA A 20 16.00 -22.55 -1.88
CA ALA A 20 16.67 -23.84 -1.82
C ALA A 20 18.18 -23.74 -2.10
N GLN A 21 18.60 -22.87 -3.03
CA GLN A 21 20.01 -22.57 -3.29
C GLN A 21 20.68 -21.97 -2.05
N LEU A 22 20.05 -21.00 -1.40
CA LEU A 22 20.56 -20.45 -0.14
C LEU A 22 20.77 -21.52 0.93
N ALA A 23 19.80 -22.43 1.08
CA ALA A 23 19.90 -23.54 2.03
C ALA A 23 21.07 -24.48 1.69
N ALA A 24 21.29 -24.78 0.40
CA ALA A 24 22.38 -25.63 -0.05
C ALA A 24 23.76 -24.98 0.18
N PHE A 25 23.92 -23.70 -0.17
CA PHE A 25 25.16 -22.96 0.11
C PHE A 25 25.44 -22.85 1.61
N ARG A 26 24.40 -22.57 2.42
CA ARG A 26 24.52 -22.52 3.87
C ARG A 26 25.00 -23.87 4.43
N GLN A 27 24.44 -24.99 3.95
CA GLN A 27 24.86 -26.33 4.37
C GLN A 27 26.30 -26.64 3.92
N ALA A 28 26.69 -26.26 2.70
CA ALA A 28 28.06 -26.45 2.22
C ALA A 28 29.10 -25.60 2.99
N ALA A 29 28.68 -24.48 3.56
CA ALA A 29 29.50 -23.62 4.42
C ALA A 29 29.45 -24.02 5.92
N ASP A 30 28.81 -25.15 6.27
CA ASP A 30 28.64 -25.63 7.65
C ASP A 30 27.99 -24.61 8.60
N LEU A 31 27.14 -23.72 8.07
CA LEU A 31 26.43 -22.72 8.88
C LEU A 31 25.05 -23.22 9.30
N THR A 32 24.67 -22.97 10.55
CA THR A 32 23.27 -23.10 10.99
C THR A 32 22.44 -21.91 10.50
N GLN A 33 21.11 -22.07 10.41
CA GLN A 33 20.21 -20.96 10.09
C GLN A 33 20.36 -19.79 11.07
N GLY A 34 20.67 -20.05 12.34
CA GLY A 34 20.89 -19.01 13.34
C GLY A 34 22.18 -18.22 13.13
N GLN A 35 23.26 -18.89 12.70
CA GLN A 35 24.51 -18.22 12.36
C GLN A 35 24.37 -17.37 11.09
N LEU A 36 23.69 -17.90 10.06
CA LEU A 36 23.40 -17.14 8.85
C LEU A 36 22.51 -15.92 9.15
N ALA A 37 21.50 -16.09 10.02
CA ALA A 37 20.62 -15.00 10.44
C ALA A 37 21.41 -13.88 11.14
N LYS A 38 22.36 -14.23 12.01
CA LYS A 38 23.26 -13.27 12.66
C LYS A 38 24.15 -12.53 11.66
N ALA A 39 24.69 -13.23 10.67
CA ALA A 39 25.50 -12.61 9.62
C ALA A 39 24.69 -11.65 8.72
N ALA A 40 23.43 -11.98 8.47
CA ALA A 40 22.50 -11.16 7.68
C ALA A 40 21.67 -10.17 8.53
N PHE A 41 21.99 -10.00 9.83
CA PHE A 41 21.30 -9.10 10.76
C PHE A 41 19.76 -9.30 10.81
N CYS A 42 19.31 -10.55 10.82
CA CYS A 42 17.88 -10.90 10.88
C CYS A 42 17.59 -12.06 11.85
N ASP A 43 16.31 -12.38 12.03
CA ASP A 43 15.88 -13.51 12.86
C ASP A 43 16.00 -14.86 12.14
N ARG A 44 16.29 -15.91 12.92
CA ARG A 44 16.36 -17.30 12.41
C ARG A 44 15.09 -17.72 11.66
N THR A 45 13.92 -17.28 12.13
CA THR A 45 12.61 -17.55 11.50
C THR A 45 12.49 -16.90 10.12
N THR A 46 13.07 -15.70 9.93
CA THR A 46 13.16 -15.03 8.63
C THR A 46 13.96 -15.87 7.64
N VAL A 47 15.16 -16.34 8.03
CA VAL A 47 15.97 -17.26 7.21
C VAL A 47 15.19 -18.53 6.86
N THR A 48 14.48 -19.12 7.85
CA THR A 48 13.65 -20.32 7.64
C THR A 48 12.58 -20.10 6.58
N HIS A 49 11.91 -18.94 6.58
CA HIS A 49 10.87 -18.63 5.60
C HIS A 49 11.45 -18.29 4.23
N ILE A 50 12.62 -17.65 4.18
CA ILE A 50 13.31 -17.34 2.91
C ILE A 50 13.79 -18.63 2.24
N GLU A 51 14.41 -19.55 2.98
CA GLU A 51 14.85 -20.85 2.45
C GLU A 51 13.69 -21.68 1.87
N LYS A 52 12.48 -21.52 2.43
CA LYS A 52 11.26 -22.16 1.91
C LYS A 52 10.59 -21.39 0.77
N GLY A 53 11.14 -20.25 0.35
CA GLY A 53 10.56 -19.36 -0.66
C GLY A 53 9.25 -18.69 -0.22
N ARG A 54 9.02 -18.54 1.09
CA ARG A 54 7.78 -18.00 1.69
C ARG A 54 7.90 -16.54 2.14
N ALA A 55 9.12 -16.07 2.37
CA ALA A 55 9.40 -14.68 2.71
C ALA A 55 10.22 -14.00 1.61
N ARG A 56 10.14 -12.68 1.57
CA ARG A 56 10.94 -11.81 0.69
C ARG A 56 12.02 -11.14 1.52
N ALA A 57 13.14 -10.87 0.89
CA ALA A 57 14.26 -10.15 1.48
C ALA A 57 14.81 -9.14 0.48
N ASP A 58 15.50 -8.14 1.00
CA ASP A 58 16.12 -7.08 0.21
C ASP A 58 17.52 -7.47 -0.28
N GLU A 59 18.10 -6.63 -1.12
CA GLU A 59 19.43 -6.86 -1.68
C GLU A 59 20.52 -6.95 -0.58
N ARG A 60 20.36 -6.22 0.52
CA ARG A 60 21.32 -6.24 1.65
C ARG A 60 21.38 -7.62 2.29
N PHE A 61 20.23 -8.24 2.52
CA PHE A 61 20.17 -9.62 3.01
C PHE A 61 20.88 -10.58 2.04
N TRP A 62 20.55 -10.52 0.74
CA TRP A 62 21.12 -11.45 -0.24
C TRP A 62 22.63 -11.28 -0.40
N ARG A 63 23.13 -10.04 -0.34
CA ARG A 63 24.57 -9.75 -0.33
C ARG A 63 25.27 -10.29 0.91
N ALA A 64 24.70 -10.07 2.10
CA ALA A 64 25.28 -10.57 3.35
C ALA A 64 25.29 -12.10 3.41
N CYS A 65 24.23 -12.75 2.93
CA CYS A 65 24.18 -14.21 2.82
C CYS A 65 25.19 -14.75 1.81
N ASP A 66 25.31 -14.13 0.63
CA ASP A 66 26.28 -14.52 -0.40
C ASP A 66 27.72 -14.47 0.13
N GLU A 67 28.07 -13.39 0.85
CA GLU A 67 29.36 -13.24 1.51
C GLU A 67 29.57 -14.27 2.63
N ALA A 68 28.56 -14.47 3.49
CA ALA A 68 28.67 -15.37 4.64
C ALA A 68 28.86 -16.84 4.24
N VAL A 69 28.27 -17.27 3.12
CA VAL A 69 28.39 -18.65 2.61
C VAL A 69 29.46 -18.79 1.53
N GLY A 70 30.12 -17.70 1.12
CA GLY A 70 31.13 -17.69 0.07
C GLY A 70 30.60 -18.06 -1.31
N ALA A 71 29.38 -17.64 -1.67
CA ALA A 71 28.73 -17.98 -2.94
C ALA A 71 29.30 -17.23 -4.16
N GLY A 72 30.23 -16.29 -3.98
CA GLY A 72 30.95 -15.63 -5.08
C GLY A 72 30.05 -14.79 -5.99
N GLY A 73 28.95 -14.26 -5.46
CA GLY A 73 27.95 -13.47 -6.16
C GLY A 73 26.80 -14.29 -6.77
N ALA A 74 26.82 -15.62 -6.68
CA ALA A 74 25.81 -16.47 -7.31
C ALA A 74 24.40 -16.26 -6.73
N LEU A 75 24.28 -16.09 -5.41
CA LEU A 75 22.98 -15.86 -4.75
C LEU A 75 22.45 -14.46 -5.04
N LEU A 76 23.34 -13.47 -5.06
CA LEU A 76 22.96 -12.10 -5.40
C LEU A 76 22.54 -11.97 -6.86
N ALA A 77 23.23 -12.64 -7.79
CA ALA A 77 22.86 -12.69 -9.19
C ALA A 77 21.49 -13.35 -9.40
N ALA A 78 21.24 -14.50 -8.77
CA ALA A 78 19.95 -15.19 -8.85
C ALA A 78 18.80 -14.36 -8.23
N PHE A 79 19.07 -13.55 -7.20
CA PHE A 79 18.11 -12.56 -6.70
C PHE A 79 17.81 -11.46 -7.73
N HIS A 80 18.83 -10.90 -8.38
CA HIS A 80 18.62 -9.90 -9.44
C HIS A 80 17.82 -10.47 -10.62
N ASP A 81 18.07 -11.72 -11.01
CA ASP A 81 17.30 -12.39 -12.06
C ASP A 81 15.83 -12.59 -11.67
N LEU A 82 15.57 -12.94 -10.40
CA LEU A 82 14.20 -13.03 -9.87
C LEU A 82 13.50 -11.67 -9.90
N VAL A 83 14.18 -10.61 -9.47
CA VAL A 83 13.66 -9.23 -9.48
C VAL A 83 13.39 -8.78 -10.92
N ALA A 84 14.32 -9.00 -11.84
CA ALA A 84 14.16 -8.67 -13.26
C ALA A 84 13.01 -9.44 -13.90
N SER A 85 12.88 -10.74 -13.62
CA SER A 85 11.78 -11.59 -14.12
C SER A 85 10.42 -11.11 -13.62
N LYS A 86 10.36 -10.67 -12.35
CA LYS A 86 9.16 -10.09 -11.77
C LYS A 86 8.79 -8.76 -12.41
N HIS A 87 9.74 -7.84 -12.56
CA HIS A 87 9.50 -6.57 -13.24
C HIS A 87 9.07 -6.77 -14.69
N ALA A 88 9.73 -7.67 -15.43
CA ALA A 88 9.36 -7.98 -16.81
C ALA A 88 7.94 -8.57 -16.90
N TYR A 89 7.55 -9.42 -15.96
CA TYR A 89 6.18 -9.94 -15.89
C TYR A 89 5.17 -8.82 -15.63
N GLU A 90 5.41 -7.97 -14.61
CA GLU A 90 4.54 -6.85 -14.28
C GLU A 90 4.42 -5.86 -15.45
N GLN A 91 5.51 -5.59 -16.16
CA GLN A 91 5.51 -4.76 -17.38
C GLN A 91 4.70 -5.39 -18.51
N ARG A 92 4.83 -6.70 -18.75
CA ARG A 92 4.05 -7.40 -19.80
C ARG A 92 2.57 -7.45 -19.47
N GLU A 93 2.22 -7.71 -18.22
CA GLU A 93 0.84 -7.64 -17.72
C GLU A 93 0.26 -6.24 -17.91
N GLN A 94 1.02 -5.21 -17.52
CA GLN A 94 0.61 -3.82 -17.69
C GLN A 94 0.46 -3.43 -19.16
N GLN A 95 1.39 -3.84 -20.02
CA GLN A 95 1.30 -3.64 -21.47
C GLN A 95 0.09 -4.35 -22.06
N THR A 96 -0.20 -5.57 -21.61
CA THR A 96 -1.36 -6.34 -22.07
C THR A 96 -2.67 -5.68 -21.62
N ARG A 97 -2.76 -5.22 -20.36
CA ARG A 97 -3.92 -4.46 -19.88
C ARG A 97 -4.08 -3.14 -20.60
N LEU A 98 -2.99 -2.42 -20.85
CA LEU A 98 -3.01 -1.19 -21.65
C LEU A 98 -3.43 -1.50 -23.09
N ALA A 99 -3.01 -2.61 -23.68
CA ALA A 99 -3.43 -3.04 -25.01
C ALA A 99 -4.92 -3.42 -25.03
N VAL A 100 -5.44 -4.08 -24.00
CA VAL A 100 -6.88 -4.37 -23.86
C VAL A 100 -7.70 -3.10 -23.63
N ALA A 101 -7.23 -2.20 -22.77
CA ALA A 101 -7.86 -0.90 -22.52
C ALA A 101 -7.80 -0.02 -23.77
N ARG A 102 -6.69 -0.04 -24.51
CA ARG A 102 -6.54 0.63 -25.82
C ARG A 102 -7.44 -0.01 -26.86
N ALA A 103 -7.52 -1.33 -26.98
CA ALA A 103 -8.44 -1.99 -27.91
C ALA A 103 -9.91 -1.72 -27.56
N ARG A 104 -10.24 -1.63 -26.27
CA ARG A 104 -11.57 -1.22 -25.79
C ARG A 104 -11.84 0.26 -26.09
N ALA A 105 -10.85 1.12 -25.88
CA ALA A 105 -10.89 2.53 -26.23
C ALA A 105 -10.96 2.70 -27.75
N GLU A 106 -10.27 1.90 -28.56
CA GLU A 106 -10.28 1.90 -30.02
C GLU A 106 -11.62 1.47 -30.57
N ARG A 107 -12.28 0.48 -29.94
CA ARG A 107 -13.68 0.16 -30.23
C ARG A 107 -14.62 1.32 -29.87
N LEU A 108 -14.32 2.06 -28.81
CA LEU A 108 -15.04 3.28 -28.43
C LEU A 108 -14.68 4.48 -29.34
N THR A 109 -13.47 4.54 -29.90
CA THR A 109 -12.93 5.63 -30.74
C THR A 109 -12.99 5.33 -32.24
N THR A 110 -13.50 4.17 -32.67
CA THR A 110 -14.20 4.03 -33.96
C THR A 110 -15.49 4.86 -33.99
N ASN A 111 -15.91 5.44 -32.84
CA ASN A 111 -16.76 6.63 -32.72
C ASN A 111 -15.96 7.92 -32.34
N GLY A 112 -14.69 8.05 -32.73
CA GLY A 112 -13.85 9.25 -32.61
C GLY A 112 -12.50 9.06 -31.87
N HIS A 113 -11.41 9.06 -32.65
CA HIS A 113 -9.95 8.89 -32.37
C HIS A 113 -9.25 10.14 -31.71
N PRO A 114 -7.93 10.16 -31.36
CA PRO A 114 -7.27 9.57 -30.17
C PRO A 114 -6.17 10.47 -29.49
N ALA A 115 -5.52 9.99 -28.41
CA ALA A 115 -4.36 10.58 -27.68
C ALA A 115 -2.98 10.32 -28.35
N PRO A 116 -1.80 10.81 -27.86
CA PRO A 116 -0.95 10.02 -26.91
C PRO A 116 0.13 10.80 -26.03
N SER A 117 0.45 10.38 -24.76
CA SER A 117 1.62 9.60 -24.17
C SER A 117 2.98 10.33 -23.97
N THR A 118 3.76 10.23 -22.85
CA THR A 118 4.59 9.08 -22.32
C THR A 118 5.22 9.36 -20.91
N SER A 119 5.11 8.47 -19.88
CA SER A 119 6.11 7.59 -19.15
C SER A 119 7.15 8.25 -18.19
N ALA A 120 7.58 7.78 -16.99
CA ALA A 120 7.31 6.67 -16.03
C ALA A 120 8.13 6.84 -14.68
N THR A 121 7.82 6.02 -13.65
CA THR A 121 8.63 5.41 -12.54
C THR A 121 8.58 5.85 -11.04
N ASP A 122 8.00 4.96 -10.21
CA ASP A 122 8.38 4.30 -8.92
C ASP A 122 8.65 5.01 -7.56
N ASP A 123 7.84 4.56 -6.59
CA ASP A 123 8.02 4.19 -5.16
C ASP A 123 9.04 4.89 -4.23
N VAL A 124 8.56 5.34 -3.05
CA VAL A 124 9.37 5.48 -1.83
C VAL A 124 8.56 5.08 -0.59
N GLY A 125 8.84 3.88 -0.08
CA GLY A 125 8.61 3.52 1.32
C GLY A 125 9.80 3.95 2.18
N LEU A 126 9.53 4.67 3.28
CA LEU A 126 10.49 4.94 4.36
C LEU A 126 9.91 4.39 5.68
N VAL A 127 10.63 3.44 6.27
CA VAL A 127 10.37 2.85 7.59
C VAL A 127 11.26 3.51 8.64
N GLY A 128 10.72 3.71 9.85
CA GLY A 128 11.49 3.95 11.08
C GLY A 128 10.63 3.60 12.33
N PRO A 129 11.25 3.24 13.47
CA PRO A 129 10.52 3.02 14.72
C PRO A 129 9.81 4.31 15.18
N PRO A 130 8.69 4.23 15.91
CA PRO A 130 7.98 5.43 16.32
C PRO A 130 8.87 6.26 17.26
N ALA A 131 9.33 7.41 16.76
CA ALA A 131 9.76 8.49 17.62
C ALA A 131 8.60 8.83 18.58
N PRO A 132 8.90 9.31 19.81
CA PRO A 132 7.85 9.83 20.69
C PRO A 132 6.99 10.83 19.91
N PRO A 133 5.66 10.87 20.13
CA PRO A 133 4.77 11.68 19.31
C PRO A 133 5.21 13.13 19.34
N VAL A 134 5.89 13.56 18.26
CA VAL A 134 6.20 14.95 18.05
C VAL A 134 4.86 15.62 17.84
N ARG A 135 4.51 16.56 18.70
CA ARG A 135 3.31 17.37 18.55
C ARG A 135 3.55 18.30 17.35
N LEU A 136 3.04 17.92 16.18
CA LEU A 136 3.22 18.65 14.91
C LEU A 136 2.25 19.85 14.88
N ASP A 137 2.51 20.87 15.68
CA ASP A 137 1.67 22.08 15.73
C ASP A 137 1.80 22.99 14.49
N SER A 138 1.14 24.15 14.52
CA SER A 138 1.16 25.09 13.38
C SER A 138 2.58 25.45 12.97
N VAL A 139 3.38 25.76 13.99
CA VAL A 139 4.77 26.19 13.90
C VAL A 139 5.64 25.07 13.36
N TYR A 140 5.40 23.82 13.77
CA TYR A 140 6.16 22.67 13.28
C TYR A 140 6.00 22.44 11.77
N VAL A 141 4.76 22.43 11.26
CA VAL A 141 4.51 22.23 9.82
C VAL A 141 5.08 23.36 8.99
N GLU A 142 4.96 24.61 9.46
CA GLU A 142 5.56 25.78 8.82
C GLU A 142 7.09 25.72 8.85
N THR A 143 7.67 25.30 9.98
CA THR A 143 9.11 25.10 10.16
C THR A 143 9.64 23.99 9.25
N LEU A 144 8.91 22.88 9.12
CA LEU A 144 9.29 21.78 8.24
C LEU A 144 9.18 22.19 6.77
N HIS A 145 8.10 22.90 6.39
CA HIS A 145 7.97 23.45 5.04
C HIS A 145 9.09 24.46 4.73
N SER A 146 9.52 25.26 5.72
CA SER A 146 10.69 26.14 5.61
C SER A 146 12.00 25.36 5.45
N ARG A 147 12.23 24.31 6.26
CA ARG A 147 13.43 23.47 6.18
C ARG A 147 13.50 22.65 4.90
N ILE A 148 12.37 22.16 4.39
CA ILE A 148 12.28 21.50 3.10
C ILE A 148 12.65 22.51 2.00
N ARG A 149 12.15 23.75 2.06
CA ARG A 149 12.57 24.81 1.13
C ARG A 149 14.07 25.11 1.22
N GLU A 150 14.63 25.21 2.42
CA GLU A 150 16.08 25.39 2.59
C GLU A 150 16.89 24.24 1.99
N LEU A 151 16.43 23.00 2.14
CA LEU A 151 17.02 21.80 1.52
C LEU A 151 16.93 21.83 0.00
N ILE A 152 15.80 22.26 -0.56
CA ILE A 152 15.61 22.44 -2.01
C ILE A 152 16.53 23.54 -2.53
N ASP A 153 16.63 24.67 -1.82
CA ASP A 153 17.54 25.76 -2.17
C ASP A 153 19.00 25.32 -2.07
N LEU A 154 19.34 24.43 -1.13
CA LEU A 154 20.67 23.85 -1.02
C LEU A 154 20.96 22.87 -2.17
N ASP A 155 20.01 22.00 -2.51
CA ASP A 155 20.09 21.06 -3.65
C ASP A 155 20.27 21.83 -4.97
N THR A 156 19.47 22.87 -5.18
CA THR A 156 19.56 23.77 -6.35
C THR A 156 20.94 24.46 -6.44
N ARG A 157 21.52 24.87 -5.29
CA ARG A 157 22.85 25.51 -5.24
C ARG A 157 24.01 24.53 -5.51
N VAL A 158 23.81 23.25 -5.22
CA VAL A 158 24.83 22.19 -5.43
C VAL A 158 24.69 21.54 -6.82
N GLY A 159 23.71 21.97 -7.62
CA GLY A 159 23.52 21.54 -9.01
C GLY A 159 22.38 20.53 -9.22
N GLY A 160 21.52 20.31 -8.22
CA GLY A 160 20.25 19.60 -8.37
C GLY A 160 19.22 20.42 -9.16
N ASP A 161 18.30 19.75 -9.84
CA ASP A 161 17.21 20.39 -10.58
C ASP A 161 16.05 20.74 -9.63
N HIS A 162 15.54 21.97 -9.72
CA HIS A 162 14.39 22.47 -8.93
C HIS A 162 13.17 21.53 -8.98
N SER A 163 13.00 20.82 -10.10
CA SER A 163 11.98 19.79 -10.29
C SER A 163 12.08 18.64 -9.28
N SER A 164 13.30 18.23 -8.90
CA SER A 164 13.59 17.15 -7.93
C SER A 164 13.26 17.58 -6.50
N GLY A 165 13.55 18.85 -6.19
CA GLY A 165 13.22 19.45 -4.90
C GLY A 165 11.70 19.56 -4.66
N LEU A 166 10.97 20.07 -5.65
CA LEU A 166 9.50 20.14 -5.59
C LEU A 166 8.88 18.74 -5.51
N ALA A 167 9.42 17.77 -6.26
CA ALA A 167 8.94 16.38 -6.23
C ALA A 167 9.05 15.75 -4.83
N LEU A 168 10.17 15.98 -4.13
CA LEU A 168 10.37 15.52 -2.76
C LEU A 168 9.44 16.23 -1.79
N GLN A 169 9.27 17.54 -1.92
CA GLN A 169 8.36 18.31 -1.06
C GLN A 169 6.91 17.81 -1.18
N LEU A 170 6.41 17.60 -2.39
CA LEU A 170 5.05 17.11 -2.63
C LEU A 170 4.86 15.71 -2.05
N LEU A 171 5.86 14.82 -2.19
CA LEU A 171 5.83 13.48 -1.62
C LEU A 171 5.82 13.48 -0.09
N ILE A 172 6.65 14.32 0.55
CA ILE A 172 6.69 14.43 2.01
C ILE A 172 5.37 14.98 2.52
N LEU A 173 4.88 16.08 1.95
CA LEU A 173 3.70 16.78 2.46
C LEU A 173 2.40 15.99 2.23
N GLN A 174 2.26 15.27 1.12
CA GLN A 174 1.10 14.38 0.95
C GLN A 174 1.08 13.25 1.99
N ASN A 175 2.24 12.66 2.30
CA ASN A 175 2.36 11.60 3.30
C ASN A 175 2.06 12.13 4.71
N MET A 176 2.54 13.33 5.03
CA MET A 176 2.23 13.99 6.29
C MET A 176 0.75 14.31 6.44
N SER A 177 0.10 14.85 5.40
CA SER A 177 -1.35 15.10 5.41
C SER A 177 -2.12 13.80 5.67
N MET A 178 -1.74 12.72 4.98
CA MET A 178 -2.32 11.38 5.19
C MET A 178 -2.12 10.88 6.64
N HIS A 179 -0.91 10.99 7.18
CA HIS A 179 -0.59 10.57 8.55
C HIS A 179 -1.30 11.42 9.61
N ALA A 180 -1.45 12.74 9.39
CA ALA A 180 -2.21 13.61 10.27
C ALA A 180 -3.70 13.18 10.30
N GLY A 181 -4.29 12.90 9.14
CA GLY A 181 -5.65 12.35 9.05
C GLY A 181 -5.80 11.02 9.79
N HIS A 182 -4.87 10.08 9.57
CA HIS A 182 -4.88 8.77 10.26
C HIS A 182 -4.82 8.90 11.79
N LEU A 183 -4.15 9.92 12.31
CA LEU A 183 -4.03 10.19 13.74
C LEU A 183 -5.17 11.06 14.31
N GLY A 184 -6.25 11.28 13.55
CA GLY A 184 -7.40 12.04 14.03
C GLY A 184 -7.15 13.56 14.10
N ARG A 185 -6.21 14.10 13.31
CA ARG A 185 -5.83 15.52 13.31
C ARG A 185 -6.31 16.23 12.03
N PRO A 186 -7.63 16.46 11.86
CA PRO A 186 -8.21 16.96 10.62
C PRO A 186 -7.73 18.36 10.24
N VAL A 187 -7.58 19.28 11.21
CA VAL A 187 -7.14 20.66 10.95
C VAL A 187 -5.73 20.70 10.34
N GLU A 188 -4.82 19.88 10.87
CA GLU A 188 -3.46 19.79 10.38
C GLU A 188 -3.41 19.19 8.96
N ALA A 189 -4.12 18.07 8.75
CA ALA A 189 -4.21 17.41 7.46
C ALA A 189 -4.77 18.35 6.37
N LEU A 190 -5.84 19.09 6.71
CA LEU A 190 -6.51 20.04 5.82
C LEU A 190 -5.59 21.21 5.45
N ARG A 191 -4.88 21.77 6.43
CA ARG A 191 -3.94 22.88 6.21
C ARG A 191 -2.82 22.48 5.24
N ILE A 192 -2.22 21.30 5.43
CA ILE A 192 -1.15 20.82 4.54
C ILE A 192 -1.68 20.65 3.10
N ALA A 193 -2.86 20.03 2.94
CA ALA A 193 -3.44 19.80 1.63
C ALA A 193 -3.76 21.12 0.91
N ARG A 194 -4.41 22.07 1.58
CA ARG A 194 -4.77 23.38 1.00
C ARG A 194 -3.56 24.22 0.66
N MET A 195 -2.57 24.27 1.56
CA MET A 195 -1.32 24.97 1.29
C MET A 195 -0.71 24.51 -0.05
N MET A 196 -0.72 23.21 -0.32
CA MET A 196 -0.15 22.67 -1.55
C MET A 196 -0.97 23.01 -2.79
N LEU A 197 -2.30 22.98 -2.66
CA LEU A 197 -3.24 23.35 -3.73
C LEU A 197 -3.19 24.86 -4.06
N GLU A 198 -2.90 25.71 -3.08
CA GLU A 198 -2.89 27.17 -3.23
C GLU A 198 -1.54 27.71 -3.72
N THR A 199 -0.44 27.07 -3.34
CA THR A 199 0.92 27.58 -3.59
C THR A 199 1.56 27.04 -4.86
N ASN A 200 1.05 25.95 -5.43
CA ASN A 200 1.66 25.25 -6.55
C ASN A 200 0.71 25.07 -7.72
N LYS A 201 1.24 25.19 -8.94
CA LYS A 201 0.56 24.75 -10.16
C LYS A 201 0.80 23.26 -10.34
N LEU A 202 -0.13 22.44 -9.86
CA LEU A 202 -0.04 20.99 -9.92
C LEU A 202 -0.56 20.44 -11.25
N SER A 203 -0.03 19.30 -11.68
CA SER A 203 -0.66 18.51 -12.74
C SER A 203 -2.04 18.01 -12.28
N PRO A 204 -2.97 17.67 -13.19
CA PRO A 204 -4.29 17.15 -12.81
C PRO A 204 -4.20 15.95 -11.85
N ARG A 205 -3.23 15.05 -12.08
CA ARG A 205 -3.02 13.87 -11.24
C ARG A 205 -2.49 14.21 -9.84
N LEU A 206 -1.57 15.17 -9.73
CA LEU A 206 -1.09 15.63 -8.42
C LEU A 206 -2.17 16.43 -7.68
N GLU A 207 -2.97 17.22 -8.40
CA GLU A 207 -4.11 17.91 -7.81
C GLU A 207 -5.14 16.89 -7.29
N THR A 208 -5.44 15.82 -8.06
CA THR A 208 -6.28 14.70 -7.58
C THR A 208 -5.81 14.20 -6.22
N LEU A 209 -4.52 13.94 -6.06
CA LEU A 209 -3.97 13.45 -4.79
C LEU A 209 -4.26 14.43 -3.64
N PHE A 210 -3.91 15.70 -3.78
CA PHE A 210 -4.11 16.68 -2.71
C PHE A 210 -5.59 16.97 -2.45
N ARG A 211 -6.45 16.92 -3.47
CA ARG A 211 -7.92 17.03 -3.31
C ARG A 211 -8.49 15.82 -2.58
N THR A 212 -7.97 14.62 -2.80
CA THR A 212 -8.33 13.44 -2.01
C THR A 212 -7.91 13.60 -0.55
N ARG A 213 -6.72 14.15 -0.27
CA ARG A 213 -6.28 14.46 1.10
C ARG A 213 -7.15 15.51 1.77
N GLU A 214 -7.49 16.58 1.05
CA GLU A 214 -8.42 17.63 1.50
C GLU A 214 -9.80 17.04 1.84
N ALA A 215 -10.35 16.20 0.96
CA ALA A 215 -11.65 15.56 1.17
C ALA A 215 -11.68 14.68 2.43
N ARG A 216 -10.64 13.85 2.63
CA ARG A 216 -10.48 13.02 3.84
C ARG A 216 -10.44 13.89 5.11
N ALA A 217 -9.67 14.98 5.09
CA ALA A 217 -9.56 15.87 6.24
C ALA A 217 -10.88 16.60 6.55
N LEU A 218 -11.64 17.01 5.52
CA LEU A 218 -12.97 17.62 5.67
C LEU A 218 -13.99 16.63 6.23
N ALA A 219 -13.99 15.39 5.76
CA ALA A 219 -14.87 14.32 6.25
C ALA A 219 -14.63 14.09 7.75
N LEU A 220 -13.36 13.94 8.15
CA LEU A 220 -12.96 13.78 9.54
C LEU A 220 -13.27 15.01 10.42
N ALA A 221 -13.33 16.21 9.83
CA ALA A 221 -13.74 17.44 10.51
C ALA A 221 -15.26 17.59 10.64
N GLY A 222 -16.06 16.70 10.04
CA GLY A 222 -17.52 16.76 10.03
C GLY A 222 -18.13 17.62 8.91
N ASP A 223 -17.34 18.10 7.95
CA ASP A 223 -17.86 18.82 6.77
C ASP A 223 -18.04 17.86 5.58
N GLU A 224 -19.02 16.98 5.70
CA GLU A 224 -19.32 15.92 4.72
C GLU A 224 -19.64 16.48 3.33
N THR A 225 -20.34 17.62 3.28
CA THR A 225 -20.73 18.22 2.01
C THR A 225 -19.50 18.77 1.29
N ALA A 226 -18.57 19.41 2.00
CA ALA A 226 -17.32 19.85 1.39
C ALA A 226 -16.42 18.67 1.00
N ALA A 227 -16.35 17.63 1.83
CA ALA A 227 -15.60 16.42 1.53
C ALA A 227 -16.04 15.78 0.21
N GLU A 228 -17.35 15.56 0.05
CA GLU A 228 -17.95 15.00 -1.17
C GLU A 228 -17.69 15.87 -2.40
N ARG A 229 -17.82 17.20 -2.28
CA ARG A 229 -17.49 18.12 -3.38
C ARG A 229 -16.02 18.03 -3.81
N MET A 230 -15.10 18.03 -2.85
CA MET A 230 -13.66 17.97 -3.14
C MET A 230 -13.26 16.61 -3.71
N PHE A 231 -13.84 15.51 -3.22
CA PHE A 231 -13.56 14.19 -3.76
C PHE A 231 -14.12 14.01 -5.17
N ARG A 232 -15.32 14.53 -5.45
CA ARG A 232 -15.84 14.57 -6.83
C ARG A 232 -14.93 15.36 -7.76
N ARG A 233 -14.37 16.49 -7.29
CA ARG A 233 -13.38 17.25 -8.07
C ARG A 233 -12.11 16.42 -8.32
N ALA A 234 -11.61 15.69 -7.32
CA ALA A 234 -10.47 14.78 -7.46
C ALA A 234 -10.73 13.70 -8.53
N ARG A 235 -11.93 13.11 -8.54
CA ARG A 235 -12.37 12.14 -9.55
C ARG A 235 -12.40 12.74 -10.95
N LEU A 236 -12.94 13.95 -11.12
CA LEU A 236 -12.95 14.62 -12.42
C LEU A 236 -11.53 14.90 -12.93
N LEU A 237 -10.65 15.42 -12.08
CA LEU A 237 -9.24 15.67 -12.42
C LEU A 237 -8.50 14.38 -12.79
N TYR A 238 -8.83 13.25 -12.15
CA TYR A 238 -8.23 11.97 -12.48
C TYR A 238 -8.59 11.50 -13.89
N LEU A 239 -9.82 11.79 -14.34
CA LEU A 239 -10.29 11.45 -15.69
C LEU A 239 -9.60 12.26 -16.79
N ASP A 240 -8.99 13.39 -16.46
CA ASP A 240 -8.16 14.16 -17.41
C ASP A 240 -6.87 13.40 -17.79
N GLY A 241 -6.53 12.33 -17.07
CA GLY A 241 -5.48 11.38 -17.44
C GLY A 241 -4.07 11.79 -17.01
N VAL A 242 -3.08 11.13 -17.61
CA VAL A 242 -1.65 11.46 -17.41
C VAL A 242 -1.23 12.63 -18.28
N CYS A 243 -0.32 13.45 -17.77
CA CYS A 243 0.35 14.48 -18.55
C CYS A 243 1.87 14.40 -18.42
N GLY A 244 2.60 15.09 -19.30
CA GLY A 244 4.07 15.11 -19.29
C GLY A 244 4.69 15.77 -18.06
N ASP A 245 3.90 16.58 -17.34
CA ASP A 245 4.32 17.25 -16.11
C ASP A 245 4.11 16.38 -14.85
N ASP A 246 3.58 15.16 -15.01
CA ASP A 246 3.40 14.25 -13.88
C ASP A 246 4.76 13.78 -13.36
N LEU A 247 4.90 13.85 -12.03
CA LEU A 247 6.08 13.32 -11.36
C LEU A 247 6.15 11.81 -11.54
N ALA A 248 7.38 11.30 -11.67
CA ALA A 248 7.63 9.89 -11.94
C ALA A 248 6.91 8.98 -10.94
N TRP A 249 6.87 9.35 -9.65
CA TRP A 249 6.20 8.61 -8.59
C TRP A 249 4.66 8.74 -8.60
N ALA A 250 4.04 9.63 -9.36
CA ALA A 250 2.58 9.87 -9.34
C ALA A 250 1.75 8.69 -9.90
N TRP A 251 2.38 7.66 -10.49
CA TRP A 251 1.74 6.49 -11.08
C TRP A 251 0.85 5.68 -10.12
N TRP A 252 1.10 5.74 -8.80
CA TRP A 252 0.28 5.03 -7.81
C TRP A 252 -1.07 5.71 -7.56
N ILE A 253 -1.26 6.94 -8.06
CA ILE A 253 -2.55 7.63 -8.05
C ILE A 253 -3.40 7.01 -9.17
N ASN A 254 -4.20 6.02 -8.79
CA ASN A 254 -4.96 5.18 -9.70
C ASN A 254 -6.39 4.93 -9.19
N GLU A 255 -7.16 4.18 -9.97
CA GLU A 255 -8.55 3.86 -9.65
C GLU A 255 -8.70 3.09 -8.34
N GLN A 256 -7.76 2.17 -8.04
CA GLN A 256 -7.78 1.39 -6.79
C GLN A 256 -7.60 2.29 -5.57
N GLU A 257 -6.66 3.24 -5.66
CA GLU A 257 -6.35 4.19 -4.61
C GLU A 257 -7.49 5.18 -4.37
N LEU A 258 -8.12 5.66 -5.44
CA LEU A 258 -9.30 6.52 -5.34
C LEU A 258 -10.48 5.78 -4.72
N ALA A 259 -10.78 4.55 -5.16
CA ALA A 259 -11.86 3.76 -4.58
C ALA A 259 -11.63 3.44 -3.09
N TRP A 260 -10.38 3.18 -2.68
CA TRP A 260 -10.02 3.04 -1.27
C TRP A 260 -10.32 4.32 -0.48
N HIS A 261 -9.90 5.47 -1.00
CA HIS A 261 -10.12 6.74 -0.32
C HIS A 261 -11.58 7.18 -0.30
N GLU A 262 -12.38 6.83 -1.31
CA GLU A 262 -13.82 7.02 -1.29
C GLU A 262 -14.48 6.29 -0.11
N ALA A 263 -14.13 5.01 0.08
CA ALA A 263 -14.61 4.23 1.22
C ALA A 263 -14.14 4.83 2.55
N MET A 264 -12.90 5.28 2.61
CA MET A 264 -12.36 5.93 3.80
C MET A 264 -13.01 7.29 4.11
N ILE A 265 -13.44 8.06 3.11
CA ILE A 265 -14.22 9.29 3.32
C ILE A 265 -15.53 8.95 4.03
N ARG A 266 -16.23 7.88 3.63
CA ARG A 266 -17.45 7.42 4.32
C ARG A 266 -17.18 7.02 5.77
N VAL A 267 -16.05 6.33 6.01
CA VAL A 267 -15.61 5.98 7.38
C VAL A 267 -15.33 7.23 8.22
N ASP A 268 -14.58 8.20 7.69
CA ASP A 268 -14.23 9.42 8.39
C ASP A 268 -15.46 10.30 8.70
N SER A 269 -16.48 10.24 7.84
CA SER A 269 -17.81 10.86 8.05
C SER A 269 -18.74 10.05 8.96
N ALA A 270 -18.32 8.88 9.46
CA ALA A 270 -19.19 7.93 10.18
C ALA A 270 -20.46 7.49 9.39
N ASP A 271 -20.43 7.59 8.07
CA ASP A 271 -21.45 7.04 7.17
C ASP A 271 -21.17 5.55 6.93
N TRP A 272 -21.39 4.77 7.99
CA TRP A 272 -21.04 3.35 8.02
C TRP A 272 -21.81 2.51 6.99
N GLY A 273 -23.03 2.93 6.64
CA GLY A 273 -23.87 2.25 5.65
C GLY A 273 -23.23 2.33 4.26
N SER A 274 -22.98 3.55 3.77
CA SER A 274 -22.34 3.76 2.47
C SER A 274 -20.89 3.27 2.44
N ALA A 275 -20.21 3.21 3.60
CA ALA A 275 -18.86 2.67 3.69
C ALA A 275 -18.79 1.19 3.27
N VAL A 276 -19.81 0.38 3.58
CA VAL A 276 -19.86 -1.04 3.17
C VAL A 276 -19.82 -1.15 1.65
N ASP A 277 -20.70 -0.42 0.96
CA ASP A 277 -20.80 -0.45 -0.50
C ASP A 277 -19.53 0.10 -1.16
N ALA A 278 -18.96 1.17 -0.61
CA ALA A 278 -17.73 1.78 -1.12
C ALA A 278 -16.52 0.83 -0.99
N PHE A 279 -16.39 0.08 0.11
CA PHE A 279 -15.33 -0.92 0.22
C PHE A 279 -15.54 -2.12 -0.71
N GLN A 280 -16.78 -2.54 -0.94
CA GLN A 280 -17.07 -3.58 -1.92
C GLN A 280 -16.59 -3.15 -3.32
N ALA A 281 -16.96 -1.93 -3.75
CA ALA A 281 -16.48 -1.36 -5.01
C ALA A 281 -14.95 -1.26 -5.05
N SER A 282 -14.31 -0.85 -3.95
CA SER A 282 -12.85 -0.79 -3.84
C SER A 282 -12.18 -2.17 -4.01
N ILE A 283 -12.77 -3.24 -3.48
CA ILE A 283 -12.28 -4.60 -3.66
C ILE A 283 -12.48 -5.09 -5.09
N GLU A 284 -13.57 -4.70 -5.75
CA GLU A 284 -13.87 -5.09 -7.14
C GLU A 284 -12.86 -4.51 -8.14
N VAL A 285 -12.41 -3.27 -7.92
CA VAL A 285 -11.38 -2.65 -8.77
C VAL A 285 -9.96 -3.04 -8.41
N THR A 286 -9.75 -3.66 -7.23
CA THR A 286 -8.44 -4.16 -6.79
C THR A 286 -8.02 -5.37 -7.59
N LEU A 287 -6.82 -5.33 -8.15
CA LEU A 287 -6.33 -6.36 -9.05
C LEU A 287 -6.03 -7.66 -8.28
N ASP A 288 -6.27 -8.82 -8.89
CA ASP A 288 -6.19 -10.11 -8.18
C ASP A 288 -4.80 -10.42 -7.60
N HIS A 289 -3.73 -9.92 -8.23
CA HIS A 289 -2.35 -10.09 -7.75
C HIS A 289 -1.96 -9.12 -6.62
N GLU A 290 -2.77 -8.10 -6.32
CA GLU A 290 -2.55 -7.16 -5.21
C GLU A 290 -3.02 -7.74 -3.88
N VAL A 291 -2.55 -8.95 -3.55
CA VAL A 291 -3.00 -9.78 -2.43
C VAL A 291 -2.97 -9.01 -1.10
N ARG A 292 -1.91 -8.22 -0.85
CA ARG A 292 -1.78 -7.39 0.37
C ARG A 292 -2.82 -6.26 0.42
N ARG A 293 -3.10 -5.58 -0.70
CA ARG A 293 -4.11 -4.52 -0.77
C ARG A 293 -5.51 -5.11 -0.56
N ARG A 294 -5.79 -6.22 -1.23
CA ARG A 294 -7.06 -6.96 -1.09
C ARG A 294 -7.30 -7.42 0.34
N TYR A 295 -6.29 -7.98 1.00
CA TYR A 295 -6.35 -8.35 2.42
C TYR A 295 -6.69 -7.13 3.29
N HIS A 296 -6.01 -6.01 3.06
CA HIS A 296 -6.26 -4.78 3.80
C HIS A 296 -7.70 -4.26 3.62
N HIS A 297 -8.19 -4.25 2.37
CA HIS A 297 -9.55 -3.78 2.07
C HIS A 297 -10.62 -4.72 2.64
N LEU A 298 -10.39 -6.03 2.63
CA LEU A 298 -11.30 -7.01 3.24
C LEU A 298 -11.38 -6.85 4.76
N ALA A 299 -10.27 -6.60 5.43
CA ALA A 299 -10.27 -6.33 6.87
C ALA A 299 -11.04 -5.04 7.21
N ALA A 300 -10.87 -3.98 6.41
CA ALA A 300 -11.62 -2.74 6.57
C ALA A 300 -13.13 -2.92 6.30
N LEU A 301 -13.49 -3.67 5.25
CA LEU A 301 -14.88 -4.05 4.96
C LEU A 301 -15.49 -4.82 6.14
N LEU A 302 -14.75 -5.77 6.71
CA LEU A 302 -15.22 -6.54 7.85
C LEU A 302 -15.50 -5.65 9.07
N ASP A 303 -14.61 -4.70 9.38
CA ASP A 303 -14.82 -3.75 10.49
C ASP A 303 -16.11 -2.96 10.31
N VAL A 304 -16.35 -2.38 9.12
CA VAL A 304 -17.59 -1.62 8.90
C VAL A 304 -18.82 -2.51 8.90
N GLN A 305 -18.76 -3.72 8.35
CA GLN A 305 -19.89 -4.67 8.36
C GLN A 305 -20.28 -5.07 9.78
N VAL A 306 -19.31 -5.27 10.67
CA VAL A 306 -19.58 -5.57 12.08
C VAL A 306 -20.18 -4.35 12.79
N ARG A 307 -19.72 -3.13 12.51
CA ARG A 307 -20.28 -1.89 13.09
C ARG A 307 -21.75 -1.69 12.75
N VAL A 308 -22.15 -1.99 11.51
CA VAL A 308 -23.55 -1.87 11.06
C VAL A 308 -24.37 -3.15 11.25
N ALA A 309 -23.82 -4.17 11.91
CA ALA A 309 -24.48 -5.46 12.12
C ALA A 309 -24.91 -6.18 10.81
N ALA A 310 -24.18 -5.99 9.71
CA ALA A 310 -24.41 -6.65 8.44
C ALA A 310 -23.90 -8.11 8.45
N TRP A 311 -24.44 -8.94 9.33
CA TRP A 311 -23.90 -10.27 9.66
C TRP A 311 -23.72 -11.22 8.48
N ARG A 312 -24.67 -11.23 7.54
CA ARG A 312 -24.54 -12.06 6.32
C ARG A 312 -23.37 -11.63 5.44
N GLY A 313 -23.08 -10.33 5.39
CA GLY A 313 -21.92 -9.79 4.70
C GLY A 313 -20.63 -10.10 5.45
N ALA A 314 -20.62 -9.85 6.76
CA ALA A 314 -19.49 -10.12 7.64
C ALA A 314 -19.03 -11.59 7.56
N ASP A 315 -19.97 -12.54 7.61
CA ASP A 315 -19.71 -13.97 7.51
C ASP A 315 -18.93 -14.32 6.22
N ARG A 316 -19.40 -13.84 5.07
CA ARG A 316 -18.70 -14.02 3.78
C ARG A 316 -17.34 -13.35 3.76
N THR A 317 -17.22 -12.15 4.34
CA THR A 317 -15.96 -11.41 4.36
C THR A 317 -14.93 -12.10 5.23
N VAL A 318 -15.30 -12.62 6.41
CA VAL A 318 -14.38 -13.39 7.27
C VAL A 318 -13.78 -14.58 6.52
N GLN A 319 -14.61 -15.35 5.81
CA GLN A 319 -14.14 -16.49 5.02
C GLN A 319 -13.13 -16.08 3.93
N ARG A 320 -13.24 -14.86 3.40
CA ARG A 320 -12.30 -14.30 2.42
C ARG A 320 -11.03 -13.74 3.08
N VAL A 321 -11.09 -13.34 4.35
CA VAL A 321 -9.94 -12.82 5.11
C VAL A 321 -9.02 -13.95 5.57
N LEU A 322 -9.59 -15.08 6.04
CA LEU A 322 -8.86 -16.19 6.65
C LEU A 322 -7.60 -16.65 5.89
N PRO A 323 -7.61 -16.85 4.55
CA PRO A 323 -6.43 -17.32 3.82
C PRO A 323 -5.23 -16.38 3.91
N TYR A 324 -5.46 -15.08 4.13
CA TYR A 324 -4.40 -14.06 4.12
C TYR A 324 -3.73 -13.83 5.48
N VAL A 325 -4.38 -14.24 6.57
CA VAL A 325 -3.97 -13.87 7.94
C VAL A 325 -2.59 -14.45 8.30
N ASP A 326 -2.33 -15.69 7.87
CA ASP A 326 -1.04 -16.38 8.09
C ASP A 326 -0.03 -16.12 6.95
N GLU A 327 -0.52 -15.80 5.74
CA GLU A 327 0.33 -15.61 4.56
C GLU A 327 0.93 -14.18 4.49
N ILE A 328 0.22 -13.17 5.00
CA ILE A 328 0.58 -11.76 4.82
C ILE A 328 0.89 -11.07 6.15
N GLY A 329 2.18 -10.83 6.41
CA GLY A 329 2.62 -9.96 7.49
C GLY A 329 2.17 -8.51 7.26
N SER A 330 1.16 -8.05 8.01
CA SER A 330 0.68 -6.66 7.98
C SER A 330 0.16 -6.23 9.36
N THR A 331 1.01 -5.58 10.15
CA THR A 331 0.67 -5.09 11.50
C THR A 331 -0.60 -4.24 11.52
N ARG A 332 -0.72 -3.28 10.60
CA ARG A 332 -1.91 -2.40 10.51
C ARG A 332 -3.20 -3.19 10.28
N THR A 333 -3.17 -4.17 9.39
CA THR A 333 -4.35 -4.99 9.07
C THR A 333 -4.72 -5.90 10.23
N VAL A 334 -3.71 -6.46 10.90
CA VAL A 334 -3.89 -7.24 12.13
C VAL A 334 -4.53 -6.39 13.23
N THR A 335 -4.07 -5.16 13.45
CA THR A 335 -4.68 -4.24 14.44
C THR A 335 -6.15 -3.98 14.14
N THR A 336 -6.53 -3.80 12.87
CA THR A 336 -7.95 -3.70 12.47
C THR A 336 -8.72 -4.97 12.84
N LEU A 337 -8.19 -6.15 12.51
CA LEU A 337 -8.86 -7.43 12.80
C LEU A 337 -8.99 -7.71 14.30
N LEU A 338 -8.00 -7.35 15.12
CA LEU A 338 -8.09 -7.44 16.58
C LEU A 338 -9.23 -6.55 17.10
N GLY A 339 -9.34 -5.31 16.62
CA GLY A 339 -10.45 -4.42 16.98
C GLY A 339 -11.82 -4.95 16.53
N VAL A 340 -11.89 -5.70 15.43
CA VAL A 340 -13.10 -6.42 15.00
C VAL A 340 -13.46 -7.53 15.99
N ILE A 341 -12.48 -8.35 16.39
CA ILE A 341 -12.67 -9.45 17.34
C ILE A 341 -13.20 -8.92 18.68
N ASP A 342 -12.59 -7.84 19.20
CA ASP A 342 -13.04 -7.20 20.44
C ASP A 342 -14.49 -6.70 20.35
N ARG A 343 -14.85 -6.10 19.21
CA ARG A 343 -16.24 -5.64 18.97
C ARG A 343 -17.22 -6.80 18.86
N LEU A 344 -16.81 -7.92 18.27
CA LEU A 344 -17.63 -9.12 18.21
C LEU A 344 -17.86 -9.75 19.58
N GLY A 345 -16.89 -9.65 20.51
CA GLY A 345 -17.04 -10.11 21.89
C GLY A 345 -18.13 -9.37 22.69
N THR A 346 -18.52 -8.17 22.26
CA THR A 346 -19.52 -7.33 22.94
C THR A 346 -20.85 -7.21 22.20
N THR A 347 -20.96 -7.78 21.00
CA THR A 347 -22.16 -7.69 20.14
C THR A 347 -22.87 -9.04 20.01
N ARG A 348 -24.20 -9.03 19.81
CA ARG A 348 -24.96 -10.26 19.52
C ARG A 348 -24.83 -10.63 18.05
N ALA A 349 -23.66 -11.12 17.67
CA ALA A 349 -23.39 -11.65 16.33
C ALA A 349 -24.10 -13.02 16.12
N THR A 350 -24.20 -13.46 14.86
CA THR A 350 -24.65 -14.83 14.58
C THR A 350 -23.61 -15.86 15.06
N PRO A 351 -24.02 -17.09 15.41
CA PRO A 351 -23.08 -18.13 15.83
C PRO A 351 -21.92 -18.36 14.85
N SER A 352 -22.21 -18.32 13.53
CA SER A 352 -21.19 -18.49 12.49
C SER A 352 -20.12 -17.38 12.50
N VAL A 353 -20.53 -16.13 12.73
CA VAL A 353 -19.62 -14.98 12.81
C VAL A 353 -18.78 -15.05 14.08
N GLY A 354 -19.38 -15.48 15.20
CA GLY A 354 -18.66 -15.71 16.46
C GLY A 354 -17.60 -16.81 16.34
N GLU A 355 -17.94 -17.95 15.71
CA GLU A 355 -17.00 -19.04 15.47
C GLU A 355 -15.85 -18.60 14.57
N ALA A 356 -16.16 -17.92 13.47
CA ALA A 356 -15.15 -17.46 12.52
C ALA A 356 -14.23 -16.38 13.12
N ALA A 357 -14.74 -15.54 14.02
CA ALA A 357 -13.94 -14.61 14.81
C ALA A 357 -13.02 -15.33 15.81
N GLY A 358 -13.49 -16.39 16.44
CA GLY A 358 -12.67 -17.27 17.28
C GLY A 358 -11.53 -17.91 16.48
N GLN A 359 -11.80 -18.38 15.26
CA GLN A 359 -10.79 -18.90 14.34
C GLN A 359 -9.76 -17.82 13.96
N LEU A 360 -10.22 -16.61 13.57
CA LEU A 360 -9.34 -15.47 13.30
C LEU A 360 -8.43 -15.16 14.49
N GLY A 361 -8.99 -15.08 15.71
CA GLY A 361 -8.24 -14.83 16.94
C GLY A 361 -7.20 -15.91 17.24
N GLY A 362 -7.55 -17.18 17.02
CA GLY A 362 -6.61 -18.30 17.16
C GLY A 362 -5.43 -18.24 16.18
N ILE A 363 -5.70 -17.91 14.90
CA ILE A 363 -4.65 -17.77 13.88
C ILE A 363 -3.75 -16.58 14.21
N LEU A 364 -4.31 -15.44 14.57
CA LEU A 364 -3.55 -14.24 14.94
C LEU A 364 -2.64 -14.49 16.15
N THR A 365 -3.17 -15.15 17.19
CA THR A 365 -2.38 -15.54 18.38
C THR A 365 -1.25 -16.49 18.00
N SER A 366 -1.52 -17.49 17.16
CA SER A 366 -0.51 -18.45 16.68
C SER A 366 0.59 -17.77 15.86
N ALA A 367 0.24 -16.71 15.13
CA ALA A 367 1.17 -15.88 14.37
C ALA A 367 1.93 -14.85 15.23
N GLY A 368 1.75 -14.86 16.57
CA GLY A 368 2.42 -13.97 17.52
C GLY A 368 1.73 -12.62 17.71
N TYR A 369 0.52 -12.45 17.19
CA TYR A 369 -0.32 -11.27 17.37
C TYR A 369 -1.42 -11.58 18.40
N GLY A 370 -1.06 -11.57 19.67
CA GLY A 370 -1.99 -11.75 20.80
C GLY A 370 -1.71 -10.71 21.88
N HIS A 371 -2.72 -10.45 22.71
CA HIS A 371 -2.55 -9.68 23.96
C HIS A 371 -1.73 -10.45 24.99
#